data_AF-A0A0N4XPP4-F1
#
_entry.id   AF-A0A0N4XPP4-F1
#
_cell.length_a   1.000
_cell.length_b   1.000
_cell.length_c   1.000
_cell.angle_alpha   90.00
_cell.angle_beta   90.00
_cell.angle_gamma   90.00
#
_symmetry.space_group_name_H-M   'P 1'
#
loop_
_entity.id
_entity.type
_entity.pdbx_description
1 polymer ?
#
loop_
_entity_poly.entity_id
_entity_poly.type
_entity_poly.pdbx_seq_one_letter_code
_entity_poly.pdbx_strand_id
1 'polypeptide(L)' 'METAACLVEANEPVYPLDIVRVMRDQRAMAIQTAGQYTFVCESILRAYNDGVIKPLAEYQKR' A
#
# COMPACT_ATOMS: atom_id res chain seq x y z
N MET A 1 7.95 -8.83 2.57
CA MET A 1 6.71 -8.52 1.83
C MET A 1 6.50 -7.03 1.98
N GLU A 2 6.76 -6.25 0.95
CA GLU A 2 6.49 -4.81 0.98
C GLU A 2 4.97 -4.61 0.93
N THR A 3 4.46 -3.81 1.86
CA THR A 3 3.04 -3.46 1.94
C THR A 3 2.88 -1.96 1.70
N ALA A 4 1.67 -1.51 1.40
CA ALA A 4 1.39 -0.09 1.22
C ALA A 4 1.79 0.75 2.44
N ALA A 5 1.60 0.24 3.66
CA ALA A 5 2.00 0.94 4.88
C ALA A 5 3.52 1.12 4.96
N CYS A 6 4.30 0.06 4.69
CA CYS A 6 5.76 0.12 4.71
C CYS A 6 6.32 1.12 3.67
N LEU A 7 5.70 1.20 2.49
CA LEU A 7 6.10 2.17 1.45
C LEU A 7 5.82 3.60 1.89
N VAL A 8 4.64 3.87 2.47
CA VAL A 8 4.32 5.20 3.04
C VAL A 8 5.29 5.56 4.16
N GLU A 9 5.57 4.62 5.06
CA GLU A 9 6.52 4.80 6.17
C GLU A 9 7.94 5.13 5.66
N ALA A 10 8.36 4.53 4.55
CA ALA A 10 9.63 4.80 3.88
C ALA A 10 9.64 6.08 3.03
N ASN A 11 8.53 6.82 2.96
CA ASN A 11 8.34 7.98 2.07
C ASN A 11 8.47 7.62 0.58
N GLU A 12 8.12 6.39 0.21
CA GLU A 12 8.12 5.89 -1.17
C GLU A 12 6.69 5.93 -1.76
N PRO A 13 6.54 6.08 -3.09
CA PRO A 13 5.23 6.08 -3.73
C PRO A 13 4.54 4.72 -3.64
N VAL A 14 3.21 4.74 -3.49
CA VAL A 14 2.40 3.53 -3.42
C VAL A 14 1.68 3.29 -4.74
N TYR A 15 1.95 2.15 -5.38
CA TYR A 15 1.27 1.70 -6.59
C TYR A 15 0.50 0.39 -6.32
N PRO A 16 -0.82 0.45 -5.99
CA PRO A 16 -1.58 -0.74 -5.58
C PRO A 16 -1.56 -1.89 -6.60
N LEU A 17 -1.53 -1.58 -7.90
CA LEU A 17 -1.48 -2.60 -8.95
C LEU A 17 -0.18 -3.42 -8.88
N ASP A 18 0.95 -2.77 -8.66
CA ASP A 18 2.24 -3.45 -8.58
C ASP A 18 2.35 -4.27 -7.29
N ILE A 19 1.81 -3.77 -6.18
CA ILE A 19 1.71 -4.54 -4.92
C ILE A 19 0.91 -5.83 -5.16
N VAL A 20 -0.26 -5.74 -5.81
CA VAL A 20 -1.09 -6.91 -6.12
C VAL A 20 -0.37 -7.90 -7.04
N ARG A 21 0.40 -7.40 -8.03
CA ARG A 21 1.21 -8.26 -8.90
C ARG A 21 2.25 -9.04 -8.09
N VAL A 22 3.03 -8.37 -7.25
CA VAL A 22 4.01 -9.01 -6.37
C VAL A 22 3.36 -10.01 -5.39
N MET A 23 2.18 -9.69 -4.84
CA MET A 23 1.43 -10.62 -4.01
C MET A 23 1.03 -11.89 -4.77
N ARG A 24 0.63 -11.75 -6.04
CA ARG A 24 0.20 -12.87 -6.90
C ARG A 24 1.36 -13.75 -7.33
N ASP A 25 2.57 -13.20 -7.44
CA ASP A 25 3.79 -13.97 -7.71
C ASP A 25 4.15 -14.91 -6.55
N GLN A 26 3.81 -14.54 -5.31
CA GLN A 26 4.02 -15.40 -4.13
C GLN A 26 2.82 -16.33 -3.86
N ARG A 27 1.60 -15.83 -4.08
CA ARG A 27 0.35 -16.59 -3.91
C ARG A 27 -0.67 -16.16 -4.96
N ALA A 28 -0.93 -17.05 -5.92
CA ALA A 28 -1.90 -16.83 -6.98
C ALA A 28 -3.28 -16.39 -6.44
N MET A 29 -3.94 -15.52 -7.19
CA MET A 29 -5.27 -14.98 -6.88
C MET A 29 -5.36 -14.22 -5.54
N ALA A 30 -4.28 -13.57 -5.08
CA ALA A 30 -4.40 -12.52 -4.08
C ALA A 30 -5.26 -11.37 -4.64
N ILE A 31 -6.25 -10.91 -3.85
CA ILE A 31 -7.25 -9.89 -4.22
C ILE A 31 -8.03 -10.32 -5.47
N GLN A 32 -9.16 -10.97 -5.27
CA GLN A 32 -9.89 -11.75 -6.28
C GLN A 32 -10.98 -10.96 -6.99
N THR A 33 -11.60 -10.00 -6.30
CA THR A 33 -12.72 -9.23 -6.84
C THR A 33 -12.35 -7.77 -7.03
N ALA A 34 -13.01 -7.11 -7.99
CA ALA A 34 -12.86 -5.67 -8.18
C ALA A 34 -13.20 -4.88 -6.90
N GLY A 35 -14.24 -5.31 -6.16
CA GLY A 35 -14.62 -4.69 -4.89
C GLY A 35 -13.53 -4.78 -3.82
N GLN A 36 -12.81 -5.91 -3.73
CA GLN A 36 -11.66 -6.03 -2.81
C GLN A 36 -10.52 -5.08 -3.23
N TYR A 37 -10.25 -4.96 -4.53
CA TYR A 37 -9.23 -4.05 -5.02
C TYR A 37 -9.58 -2.59 -4.74
N THR A 38 -10.81 -2.17 -5.04
CA THR A 38 -11.32 -0.83 -4.72
C THR A 38 -11.22 -0.55 -3.22
N PHE A 39 -11.67 -1.48 -2.37
CA PHE A 39 -11.61 -1.34 -0.93
C PHE A 39 -10.17 -1.14 -0.42
N VAL A 40 -9.20 -1.90 -0.95
CA VAL A 40 -7.79 -1.75 -0.58
C VAL A 40 -7.26 -0.38 -1.00
N CYS A 41 -7.52 0.05 -2.23
CA CYS A 41 -7.10 1.37 -2.72
C CYS A 41 -7.66 2.51 -1.86
N GLU A 42 -8.96 2.47 -1.55
CA GLU A 42 -9.63 3.47 -0.72
C GLU A 42 -9.10 3.45 0.72
N SER A 43 -8.85 2.26 1.28
CA SER A 43 -8.31 2.12 2.64
C SER A 43 -6.90 2.69 2.78
N ILE A 44 -6.03 2.46 1.78
CA ILE A 44 -4.68 3.04 1.74
C ILE A 44 -4.76 4.57 1.71
N LEU A 45 -5.57 5.12 0.78
CA LEU A 45 -5.74 6.56 0.63
C LEU A 45 -6.31 7.19 1.91
N ARG A 46 -7.30 6.54 2.52
CA ARG A 46 -7.92 7.00 3.75
C ARG A 46 -6.94 6.98 4.92
N ALA A 47 -6.18 5.89 5.09
CA ALA A 47 -5.20 5.78 6.16
C ALA A 47 -4.08 6.82 6.03
N TYR A 48 -3.66 7.15 4.81
CA TYR A 48 -2.69 8.23 4.56
C TYR A 48 -3.29 9.61 4.90
N ASN A 49 -4.48 9.92 4.39
CA ASN A 49 -5.13 11.21 4.62
C ASN A 49 -5.49 11.46 6.09
N ASP A 50 -5.88 10.41 6.81
CA ASP A 50 -6.17 10.46 8.25
C ASP A 50 -4.88 10.49 9.11
N GLY A 51 -3.70 10.37 8.49
CA GLY A 51 -2.41 10.35 9.18
C GLY A 51 -2.16 9.09 10.02
N VAL A 52 -2.94 8.02 9.79
CA VAL A 52 -2.78 6.71 10.43
C VAL A 52 -1.47 6.06 9.98
N ILE A 53 -1.16 6.17 8.68
CA ILE A 53 0.14 5.82 8.12
C ILE A 53 0.80 7.09 7.57
N LYS A 54 2.09 7.28 7.86
CA LYS A 54 2.85 8.47 7.45
C LYS A 54 4.35 8.14 7.41
N PRO A 55 5.15 8.92 6.66
CA PRO A 55 6.59 8.77 6.66
C PRO A 55 7.19 8.79 8.07
N LEU A 56 8.08 7.85 8.37
CA LEU A 56 8.83 7.83 9.62
C LEU A 56 9.78 9.02 9.66
N ALA A 57 10.12 9.49 10.87
CA ALA A 57 10.91 10.70 11.06
C ALA A 57 12.28 10.66 10.34
N GLU A 58 12.85 9.46 10.16
CA GLU A 58 14.11 9.25 9.43
C GLU A 58 13.98 9.49 7.91
N TYR A 59 12.80 9.30 7.33
CA TYR A 59 12.52 9.51 5.90
C TYR A 59 11.90 10.88 5.58
N GLN A 60 11.51 11.67 6.58
CA GLN A 60 10.91 13.00 6.42
C GLN A 60 11.90 14.10 5.99
N LYS A 61 13.21 13.85 6.07
CA LYS A 61 14.27 14.86 5.83
C LYS A 61 14.98 14.70 4.47
N ARG A 62 14.47 13.88 3.57
CA ARG A 62 15.03 13.69 2.22
C ARG A 62 14.56 14.77 1.25
#